data_AF-A0A965FS86-F1
#
_entry.id   AF-A0A965FS86-F1
#
_cell.length_a   1.000
_cell.length_b   1.000
_cell.length_c   1.000
_cell.angle_alpha   90.00
_cell.angle_beta   90.00
_cell.angle_gamma   90.00
#
_symmetry.space_group_name_H-M   'P 1'
#
loop_
_entity.id
_entity.type
_entity.pdbx_description
1 polymer ?
#
loop_
_entity_poly.entity_id
_entity_poly.type
_entity_poly.pdbx_seq_one_letter_code
_entity_poly.pdbx_strand_id
1 'polypeptide(L)' 'ILAASKQHKVIAGIHTTSSKFTQRYLDQGFQMVMLVTDRSAMMGYVKAEAARLTGWQSMQPVGNAKPDY' A
#
# COMPACT_ATOMS: atom_id res chain seq x y z
N ILE A 1 -16.57 2.38 -11.70
CA ILE A 1 -16.51 3.56 -10.82
C ILE A 1 -15.80 4.72 -11.52
N LEU A 2 -14.48 4.68 -11.78
CA LEU A 2 -13.76 5.80 -12.41
C LEU A 2 -14.41 6.34 -13.69
N ALA A 3 -14.77 5.46 -14.64
CA ALA A 3 -15.43 5.88 -15.88
C ALA A 3 -16.79 6.56 -15.65
N ALA A 4 -17.60 6.02 -14.73
CA ALA A 4 -18.87 6.61 -14.35
C ALA A 4 -18.67 7.98 -13.66
N SER A 5 -17.69 8.09 -12.75
CA SER A 5 -17.34 9.35 -12.09
C SER A 5 -16.92 10.42 -13.11
N LYS A 6 -16.14 10.06 -14.14
CA LYS A 6 -15.81 10.94 -15.26
C LYS A 6 -17.05 11.41 -16.01
N GLN A 7 -17.98 10.50 -16.34
CA GLN A 7 -19.24 10.84 -17.01
C GLN A 7 -20.12 11.80 -16.19
N HIS A 8 -20.17 11.60 -14.88
CA HIS A 8 -21.00 12.40 -13.96
C HIS A 8 -20.28 13.62 -13.37
N LYS A 9 -19.06 13.95 -13.84
CA LYS A 9 -18.25 15.07 -13.34
C LYS A 9 -18.00 15.00 -11.82
N VAL A 10 -17.85 13.78 -11.29
CA VAL A 10 -17.51 13.51 -9.89
C VAL A 10 -16.04 13.11 -9.80
N ILE A 11 -15.32 13.64 -8.81
CA ILE A 11 -13.93 13.24 -8.55
C ILE A 11 -13.92 11.84 -7.93
N ALA A 12 -13.27 10.89 -8.61
CA ALA A 12 -13.11 9.54 -8.08
C ALA A 12 -11.94 9.48 -7.09
N GLY A 13 -12.21 8.94 -5.90
CA GLY A 13 -11.22 8.56 -4.91
C GLY A 13 -10.93 7.06 -4.93
N ILE A 14 -9.71 6.67 -4.57
CA ILE A 14 -9.33 5.27 -4.33
C ILE A 14 -8.37 5.16 -3.14
N HIS A 15 -8.51 4.10 -2.34
CA HIS A 15 -7.58 3.77 -1.25
C HIS A 15 -6.69 2.59 -1.66
N THR A 16 -5.38 2.71 -1.43
CA THR A 16 -4.41 1.64 -1.70
C THR A 16 -3.36 1.54 -0.61
N THR A 17 -2.92 0.32 -0.33
CA THR A 17 -1.83 0.03 0.61
C THR A 17 -0.48 -0.20 -0.10
N SER A 18 -0.41 0.02 -1.42
CA SER A 18 0.78 -0.23 -2.22
C SER A 18 1.22 1.00 -3.01
N SER A 19 2.50 1.37 -2.87
CA SER A 19 3.14 2.42 -3.66
C SER A 19 3.11 2.12 -5.16
N LYS A 20 3.26 0.85 -5.57
CA LYS A 20 3.20 0.47 -6.99
C LYS A 20 1.82 0.67 -7.59
N PHE A 21 0.76 0.32 -6.85
CA PHE A 21 -0.60 0.56 -7.33
C PHE A 21 -0.99 2.03 -7.31
N THR A 22 -0.41 2.82 -6.40
CA THR A 22 -0.60 4.27 -6.35
C THR A 22 -0.29 4.91 -7.71
N GLN A 23 0.91 4.66 -8.25
CA GLN A 23 1.30 5.22 -9.55
C GLN A 23 0.34 4.80 -10.66
N ARG A 24 0.00 3.51 -10.71
CA ARG A 24 -0.96 2.98 -11.68
C ARG A 24 -2.32 3.69 -11.63
N TYR A 25 -2.82 4.04 -10.45
CA TYR A 25 -4.10 4.73 -10.31
C TYR A 25 -4.01 6.21 -10.72
N LEU A 26 -2.89 6.87 -10.43
CA LEU A 26 -2.63 8.21 -10.94
C LEU A 26 -2.61 8.20 -12.48
N ASP A 27 -1.93 7.24 -13.10
CA ASP A 27 -1.85 7.10 -14.56
C ASP A 27 -3.23 6.82 -15.19
N GLN A 28 -4.13 6.14 -14.48
CA GLN A 28 -5.52 5.94 -14.91
C GLN A 28 -6.39 7.21 -14.84
N GLY A 29 -5.91 8.24 -14.14
CA GLY A 29 -6.57 9.53 -13.96
C GLY A 29 -7.43 9.62 -12.71
N PHE A 30 -7.14 8.84 -11.65
CA PHE A 30 -7.65 9.17 -10.33
C PHE A 30 -6.98 10.44 -9.83
N GLN A 31 -7.77 11.40 -9.36
CA GLN A 31 -7.27 12.67 -8.81
C GLN A 31 -7.12 12.63 -7.28
N MET A 32 -7.71 11.62 -6.63
CA MET A 32 -7.61 11.40 -5.20
C MET A 32 -7.19 9.95 -4.95
N VAL A 33 -5.92 9.75 -4.57
CA VAL A 33 -5.38 8.44 -4.20
C VAL A 33 -4.96 8.50 -2.74
N MET A 34 -5.73 7.87 -1.87
CA MET A 34 -5.42 7.72 -0.46
C MET A 34 -4.43 6.59 -0.27
N LEU A 35 -3.30 6.92 0.34
CA LEU A 35 -2.31 5.95 0.79
C LEU A 35 -2.79 5.33 2.11
N VAL A 36 -2.19 4.19 2.49
CA VAL A 36 -2.36 3.46 3.76
C VAL A 36 -2.99 4.25 4.91
N THR A 37 -3.81 3.58 5.73
CA THR A 37 -4.35 4.20 6.96
C THR A 37 -3.25 4.64 7.93
N ASP A 38 -3.50 5.69 8.72
CA ASP A 38 -2.57 6.22 9.72
C ASP A 38 -2.07 5.14 10.69
N ARG A 39 -2.99 4.27 11.16
CA ARG A 39 -2.64 3.13 12.01
C ARG A 39 -1.62 2.22 11.33
N SER A 40 -1.84 1.87 10.07
CA SER A 40 -0.92 1.02 9.30
C SER A 40 0.43 1.69 9.08
N ALA A 41 0.44 2.98 8.74
CA ALA A 41 1.66 3.76 8.56
C ALA A 41 2.49 3.81 9.85
N MET A 42 1.85 4.14 10.97
CA MET A 42 2.50 4.22 12.28
C MET A 42 2.98 2.87 12.78
N MET A 43 2.19 1.81 12.64
CA MET A 43 2.65 0.46 12.99
C MET A 43 3.85 0.03 12.14
N GLY A 44 3.86 0.33 10.84
CA GLY A 44 4.98 0.04 9.95
C GLY A 44 6.25 0.79 10.39
N TYR A 45 6.12 2.08 10.67
CA TYR A 45 7.22 2.91 11.16
C TYR A 45 7.78 2.41 12.50
N VAL A 46 6.93 2.21 13.51
CA VAL A 46 7.35 1.76 14.85
C VAL A 46 8.03 0.40 14.77
N LYS A 47 7.53 -0.53 13.97
CA LYS A 47 8.18 -1.84 13.77
C LYS A 47 9.56 -1.70 13.14
N ALA A 48 9.70 -0.86 12.11
CA ALA A 48 10.98 -0.62 11.46
C ALA A 48 11.98 0.04 12.43
N GLU A 49 11.53 1.00 13.23
CA GLU A 49 12.38 1.70 14.19
C GLU A 49 12.78 0.80 15.37
N ALA A 50 11.86 -0.02 15.88
CA ALA A 50 12.17 -1.02 16.89
C ALA A 50 13.21 -2.03 16.37
N ALA A 51 13.06 -2.51 15.14
CA ALA A 51 14.04 -3.40 14.50
C ALA A 51 15.42 -2.74 14.37
N ARG A 52 15.46 -1.46 13.97
CA ARG A 52 16.70 -0.67 13.85
C ARG A 52 17.41 -0.50 15.20
N LEU A 53 16.66 -0.20 16.27
CA LEU A 53 17.22 0.07 17.59
C LEU A 53 17.66 -1.18 18.34
N THR A 54 16.92 -2.28 18.18
CA THR A 54 17.12 -3.50 18.96
C THR A 54 17.92 -4.57 18.20
N GLY A 55 18.15 -4.38 16.89
CA GLY A 55 18.66 -5.43 16.02
C GLY A 55 17.66 -6.57 15.79
N TRP A 56 16.42 -6.45 16.29
CA TRP A 56 15.39 -7.45 16.13
C TRP A 56 14.92 -7.51 14.66
N GLN A 57 15.39 -8.51 13.92
CA GLN A 57 14.82 -8.81 12.61
C GLN A 57 13.54 -9.63 12.83
N SER A 58 12.39 -9.12 12.34
CA SER A 58 11.16 -9.92 12.34
C SER A 58 11.43 -11.21 11.59
N MET A 59 11.11 -12.36 12.19
CA MET A 59 11.20 -13.65 11.50
C MET A 59 10.44 -13.55 10.17
N GLN A 60 11.17 -13.67 9.06
CA GLN A 60 10.56 -13.83 7.75
C GLN A 60 9.67 -15.08 7.82
N PRO A 61 8.38 -15.00 7.41
CA PRO A 61 7.56 -16.20 7.35
C PRO A 61 8.24 -17.21 6.41
N VAL A 62 8.60 -18.38 6.94
CA VAL A 62 9.28 -19.49 6.25
C VAL A 62 8.38 -20.20 5.21
N GLY A 63 7.39 -19.50 4.64
CA GLY A 63 6.27 -20.10 3.91
C GLY A 63 6.32 -20.05 2.38
N ASN A 64 7.36 -19.51 1.75
CA ASN A 64 7.42 -19.36 0.28
C ASN A 64 8.64 -20.00 -0.39
N ALA A 65 9.24 -21.03 0.23
CA ALA A 65 10.06 -21.97 -0.54
C ALA A 65 9.11 -22.80 -1.41
N LYS A 66 9.01 -22.46 -2.71
CA LYS A 66 8.46 -23.40 -3.69
C LYS A 66 9.38 -24.64 -3.67
N PRO A 67 8.84 -25.85 -3.56
CA PRO A 67 9.66 -27.03 -3.76
C PRO A 67 10.13 -27.04 -5.21
N ASP A 68 11.44 -27.13 -5.41
CA ASP A 68 12.06 -27.40 -6.70
C ASP A 68 11.83 -28.87 -7.06
N TYR A 69 10.63 -29.21 -7.53
CA TYR A 69 10.33 -30.43 -8.28
C TYR A 69 9.25 -30.16 -9.34
#